data_AF-A0A7Y2FM97-F1
#
_entry.id   AF-A0A7Y2FM97-F1
#
_cell.length_a   1.000
_cell.length_b   1.000
_cell.length_c   1.000
_cell.angle_alpha   90.00
_cell.angle_beta   90.00
_cell.angle_gamma   90.00
#
_symmetry.space_group_name_H-M   'P 1'
#
loop_
_entity.id
_entity.type
_entity.pdbx_description
1 polymer ?
#
loop_
_entity_poly.entity_id
_entity_poly.type
_entity_poly.pdbx_seq_one_letter_code
_entity_poly.pdbx_strand_id
1 'polypeptide(L)'
;MSPFRRRTNGLRLERIQASPRFFDGFFRNTSGVGLSLKKGSSFPVMREFLFGGSRRVPIAPLPSLSPLDAWAMPAETGLRATWLGHSTLLLEIDGVRVLTDPVWSRRVSPSRLFGPKRFQPVPVPIAQLPSLDAVIISHDHYDHLDRPSIVELIRHEVPFYTSLGVGAHLEAWGVPPERITELDWWESADLPNADFRITAAPSQHFSGRAAADRNRTLWSSFALRGPRHGAFFSGDTGLTPEYEQIAHRLGPFDLVMLEVGAFHPAWGHIHLGPDNALEALKLLGGGSFLPVHWGTFDLAIHDWDQPAERLVEIAPSLDTHLLMPMIGAPIEPSRVEGVDTWWRAISSLERRAPRERPDDAPEQLIPIGDPID
;
A
#
# COMPACT_ATOMS: atom_id res chain seq x y z
N MET A 1 -7.92 29.82 6.66
CA MET A 1 -8.51 28.45 6.58
C MET A 1 -7.70 27.62 5.60
N SER A 2 -7.27 26.42 5.98
CA SER A 2 -6.58 25.48 5.06
C SER A 2 -7.45 25.18 3.83
N PRO A 3 -6.86 25.01 2.61
CA PRO A 3 -7.59 24.64 1.40
C PRO A 3 -8.48 23.40 1.58
N PHE A 4 -8.04 22.43 2.39
CA PHE A 4 -8.80 21.24 2.75
C PHE A 4 -10.10 21.60 3.51
N ARG A 5 -10.02 22.51 4.48
CA ARG A 5 -11.19 22.91 5.30
C ARG A 5 -12.26 23.67 4.50
N ARG A 6 -11.90 24.25 3.35
CA ARG A 6 -12.86 24.85 2.42
C ARG A 6 -13.61 23.80 1.58
N ARG A 7 -13.03 22.60 1.45
CA ARG A 7 -13.51 21.51 0.59
C ARG A 7 -14.30 20.44 1.35
N THR A 8 -14.09 20.32 2.66
CA THR A 8 -14.97 19.55 3.55
C THR A 8 -16.14 20.42 4.00
N ASN A 9 -17.29 20.29 3.34
CA ASN A 9 -18.52 21.03 3.66
C ASN A 9 -19.74 20.09 3.57
N GLY A 10 -20.92 20.60 3.94
CA GLY A 10 -22.19 19.88 3.84
C GLY A 10 -22.19 18.54 4.59
N LEU A 11 -22.88 17.55 4.00
CA LEU A 11 -23.07 16.22 4.58
C LEU A 11 -21.74 15.52 4.94
N ARG A 12 -20.68 15.70 4.14
CA ARG A 12 -19.35 15.13 4.45
C ARG A 12 -18.82 15.69 5.77
N LEU A 13 -18.91 17.00 5.98
CA LEU A 13 -18.45 17.62 7.22
C LEU A 13 -19.28 17.16 8.43
N GLU A 14 -20.59 17.04 8.26
CA GLU A 14 -21.50 16.53 9.30
C GLU A 14 -21.13 15.08 9.68
N ARG A 15 -20.90 14.21 8.69
CA ARG A 15 -20.45 12.82 8.92
C ARG A 15 -19.09 12.79 9.62
N ILE A 16 -18.12 13.61 9.18
CA ILE A 16 -16.81 13.71 9.86
C ILE A 16 -16.98 14.11 11.32
N GLN A 17 -17.82 15.11 11.61
CA GLN A 17 -18.05 15.58 12.98
C GLN A 17 -18.83 14.56 13.84
N ALA A 18 -19.67 13.73 13.22
CA ALA A 18 -20.40 12.66 13.88
C ALA A 18 -19.57 11.40 14.11
N SER A 19 -18.44 11.25 13.42
CA SER A 19 -17.58 10.07 13.54
C SER A 19 -17.09 9.88 14.98
N PRO A 20 -17.22 8.68 15.57
CA PRO A 20 -16.65 8.37 16.88
C PRO A 20 -15.12 8.46 16.93
N ARG A 21 -14.46 8.55 15.77
CA ARG A 21 -13.00 8.66 15.64
C ARG A 21 -12.53 10.11 15.50
N PHE A 22 -13.42 11.08 15.34
CA PHE A 22 -13.08 12.47 15.12
C PHE A 22 -13.23 13.30 16.40
N PHE A 23 -12.12 13.82 16.92
CA PHE A 23 -12.10 14.62 18.15
C PHE A 23 -11.09 15.77 18.06
N ASP A 24 -11.44 16.94 18.58
CA ASP A 24 -10.67 18.20 18.48
C ASP A 24 -10.25 18.58 17.04
N GLY A 25 -11.06 18.21 16.04
CA GLY A 25 -10.79 18.54 14.64
C GLY A 25 -9.85 17.57 13.92
N PHE A 26 -9.54 16.41 14.51
CA PHE A 26 -8.68 15.39 13.93
C PHE A 26 -9.20 13.97 14.19
N PHE A 27 -8.94 13.06 13.25
CA PHE A 27 -9.14 11.62 13.44
C PHE A 27 -8.05 11.03 14.36
N ARG A 28 -8.43 10.02 15.16
CA ARG A 28 -7.54 9.35 16.12
C ARG A 28 -7.69 7.82 16.09
N ASN A 29 -6.58 7.12 16.30
CA ASN A 29 -6.56 5.68 16.56
C ASN A 29 -7.26 5.33 17.89
N THR A 30 -7.78 4.12 18.01
CA THR A 30 -8.41 3.57 19.23
C THR A 30 -7.41 3.36 20.37
N SER A 31 -6.23 2.86 20.05
CA SER A 31 -5.17 2.47 20.99
C SER A 31 -4.38 3.65 21.59
N GLY A 32 -4.73 4.90 21.25
CA GLY A 32 -3.98 6.08 21.71
C GLY A 32 -2.55 6.16 21.17
N VAL A 33 -2.21 5.34 20.16
CA VAL A 33 -0.92 5.36 19.47
C VAL A 33 -0.75 6.73 18.80
N GLY A 34 -0.01 7.60 19.46
CA GLY A 34 0.56 8.79 18.86
C GLY A 34 1.75 8.42 18.00
N LEU A 35 1.97 9.16 16.93
CA LEU A 35 3.23 9.21 16.18
C LEU A 35 4.32 9.85 17.05
N SER A 36 4.66 9.20 18.16
CA SER A 36 5.75 9.59 19.02
C SER A 36 6.95 8.76 18.58
N LEU A 37 7.79 9.32 17.71
CA LEU A 37 9.20 8.93 17.69
C LEU A 37 9.63 8.94 19.16
N LYS A 38 10.00 7.78 19.72
CA LYS A 38 10.45 7.68 21.12
C LYS A 38 11.36 8.88 21.41
N LYS A 39 11.03 9.72 22.41
CA LYS A 39 11.86 10.86 22.81
C LYS A 39 13.31 10.39 22.93
N GLY A 40 14.17 10.81 21.99
CA GLY A 40 15.58 10.36 21.87
C GLY A 40 15.96 9.61 20.59
N SER A 41 15.02 9.21 19.72
CA SER A 41 15.30 8.36 18.54
C SER A 41 15.56 9.09 17.22
N SER A 42 15.40 10.41 17.14
CA SER A 42 15.45 11.14 15.86
C SER A 42 16.85 11.22 15.24
N PHE A 43 17.90 11.38 16.05
CA PHE A 43 19.28 11.50 15.54
C PHE A 43 19.85 10.16 15.02
N PRO A 44 19.68 9.01 15.70
CA PRO A 44 20.08 7.70 15.17
C PRO A 44 19.34 7.32 13.89
N VAL A 45 18.02 7.56 13.83
CA VAL A 45 17.19 7.25 12.64
C VAL A 45 17.57 8.13 11.45
N MET A 46 17.82 9.43 11.66
CA MET A 46 18.29 10.33 10.59
C MET A 46 19.67 9.91 10.09
N ARG A 47 20.57 9.49 10.99
CA ARG A 47 21.90 8.97 10.63
C ARG A 47 21.78 7.66 9.84
N GLU A 48 20.90 6.75 10.23
CA GLU A 48 20.63 5.50 9.50
C GLU A 48 19.98 5.77 8.14
N PHE A 49 19.08 6.76 8.05
CA PHE A 49 18.50 7.19 6.79
C PHE A 49 19.58 7.73 5.83
N LEU A 50 20.56 8.50 6.33
CA LEU A 50 21.60 9.15 5.52
C LEU A 50 22.85 8.28 5.28
N PHE A 51 23.21 7.39 6.20
CA PHE A 51 24.46 6.64 6.21
C PHE A 51 24.28 5.12 6.39
N GLY A 52 23.04 4.63 6.47
CA GLY A 52 22.75 3.21 6.51
C GLY A 52 23.07 2.58 5.15
N GLY A 53 23.97 1.60 5.12
CA GLY A 53 24.39 0.89 3.91
C GLY A 53 23.35 -0.08 3.33
N SER A 54 22.06 0.22 3.48
CA SER A 54 20.94 -0.59 3.01
C SER A 54 20.76 -0.49 1.49
N ARG A 55 20.49 -1.61 0.82
CA ARG A 55 20.11 -1.70 -0.59
C ARG A 55 18.63 -1.32 -0.74
N ARG A 56 18.31 -0.03 -0.69
CA ARG A 56 16.91 0.44 -0.74
C ARG A 56 16.27 0.42 -2.13
N VAL A 57 17.10 0.34 -3.15
CA VAL A 57 16.72 0.30 -4.56
C VAL A 57 17.47 -0.85 -5.22
N PRO A 58 16.79 -1.74 -5.97
CA PRO A 58 17.46 -2.78 -6.72
C PRO A 58 18.29 -2.20 -7.88
N ILE A 59 19.35 -2.90 -8.28
CA ILE A 59 20.20 -2.52 -9.43
C ILE A 59 19.46 -2.51 -10.77
N ALA A 60 18.34 -3.20 -10.86
CA ALA A 60 17.48 -3.28 -12.04
C ALA A 60 16.01 -3.45 -11.60
N PRO A 61 15.04 -3.08 -12.46
CA PRO A 61 13.65 -3.45 -12.24
C PRO A 61 13.49 -4.95 -11.99
N LEU A 62 12.57 -5.29 -11.09
CA LEU A 62 12.20 -6.65 -10.78
C LEU A 62 11.46 -7.31 -11.97
N PRO A 63 11.55 -8.64 -12.13
CA PRO A 63 10.76 -9.37 -13.11
C PRO A 63 9.27 -9.10 -12.95
N SER A 64 8.59 -8.83 -14.06
CA SER A 64 7.14 -8.60 -14.09
C SER A 64 6.52 -9.27 -15.30
N LEU A 65 5.25 -9.66 -15.19
CA LEU A 65 4.45 -10.22 -16.28
C LEU A 65 3.38 -9.24 -16.73
N SER A 66 2.98 -9.33 -18.00
CA SER A 66 1.78 -8.66 -18.49
C SER A 66 0.56 -9.50 -18.13
N PRO A 67 -0.46 -8.93 -17.44
CA PRO A 67 -1.65 -9.68 -17.05
C PRO A 67 -2.75 -9.72 -18.13
N LEU A 68 -2.56 -9.06 -19.27
CA LEU A 68 -3.64 -8.80 -20.24
C LEU A 68 -4.36 -10.06 -20.74
N ASP A 69 -3.60 -11.09 -21.12
CA ASP A 69 -4.18 -12.33 -21.65
C ASP A 69 -5.02 -13.05 -20.60
N ALA A 70 -4.59 -13.04 -19.35
CA ALA A 70 -5.32 -13.64 -18.25
C ALA A 70 -6.59 -12.84 -17.91
N TRP A 71 -6.55 -11.51 -17.94
CA TRP A 71 -7.70 -10.65 -17.70
C TRP A 71 -8.80 -10.74 -18.77
N ALA A 72 -8.46 -11.25 -19.96
CA ALA A 72 -9.44 -11.57 -21.00
C ALA A 72 -10.35 -12.76 -20.62
N MET A 73 -9.92 -13.59 -19.66
CA MET A 73 -10.66 -14.74 -19.16
C MET A 73 -11.14 -14.49 -17.73
N PRO A 74 -12.33 -15.01 -17.34
CA PRO A 74 -12.77 -14.95 -15.95
C PRO A 74 -11.86 -15.80 -15.06
N ALA A 75 -11.76 -15.43 -13.78
CA ALA A 75 -11.12 -16.27 -12.76
C ALA A 75 -11.88 -17.59 -12.62
N GLU A 76 -11.20 -18.72 -12.77
CA GLU A 76 -11.82 -20.05 -12.82
C GLU A 76 -12.38 -20.48 -11.46
N THR A 77 -11.64 -20.19 -10.39
CA THR A 77 -12.10 -20.41 -9.00
C THR A 77 -13.10 -19.36 -8.54
N GLY A 78 -13.19 -18.22 -9.23
CA GLY A 78 -13.95 -17.05 -8.79
C GLY A 78 -13.18 -16.10 -7.87
N LEU A 79 -11.93 -16.39 -7.53
CA LEU A 79 -11.06 -15.48 -6.76
C LEU A 79 -9.68 -15.38 -7.43
N ARG A 80 -9.34 -14.19 -7.95
CA ARG A 80 -8.03 -13.91 -8.55
C ARG A 80 -7.49 -12.57 -8.05
N ALA A 81 -6.18 -12.53 -7.79
CA ALA A 81 -5.46 -11.33 -7.44
C ALA A 81 -4.32 -11.09 -8.43
N THR A 82 -4.18 -9.85 -8.90
CA THR A 82 -3.05 -9.40 -9.71
C THR A 82 -2.38 -8.24 -9.00
N TRP A 83 -1.16 -8.45 -8.51
CA TRP A 83 -0.40 -7.40 -7.84
C TRP A 83 0.29 -6.49 -8.87
N LEU A 84 -0.08 -5.21 -8.92
CA LEU A 84 0.43 -4.24 -9.90
C LEU A 84 1.56 -3.36 -9.36
N GLY A 85 1.98 -3.64 -8.12
CA GLY A 85 3.02 -2.91 -7.39
C GLY A 85 2.46 -2.15 -6.19
N HIS A 86 3.29 -2.01 -5.16
CA HIS A 86 2.98 -1.35 -3.89
C HIS A 86 1.70 -1.92 -3.26
N SER A 87 0.69 -1.09 -3.02
CA SER A 87 -0.64 -1.52 -2.55
C SER A 87 -1.71 -1.53 -3.65
N THR A 88 -1.29 -1.45 -4.92
CA THR A 88 -2.20 -1.57 -6.07
C THR A 88 -2.41 -3.03 -6.45
N LEU A 89 -3.64 -3.52 -6.27
CA LEU A 89 -4.07 -4.83 -6.74
C LEU A 89 -5.31 -4.69 -7.61
N LEU A 90 -5.37 -5.48 -8.68
CA LEU A 90 -6.65 -5.82 -9.30
C LEU A 90 -7.14 -7.14 -8.73
N LEU A 91 -8.29 -7.10 -8.07
CA LEU A 91 -8.97 -8.25 -7.49
C LEU A 91 -10.18 -8.61 -8.35
N GLU A 92 -10.36 -9.90 -8.59
CA GLU A 92 -11.57 -10.48 -9.17
C GLU A 92 -12.18 -11.41 -8.14
N ILE A 93 -13.35 -11.03 -7.63
CA ILE A 93 -14.04 -11.72 -6.53
C ILE A 93 -15.47 -11.98 -6.99
N ASP A 94 -15.79 -13.24 -7.26
CA ASP A 94 -17.10 -13.69 -7.75
C ASP A 94 -17.61 -12.90 -8.97
N GLY A 95 -16.69 -12.54 -9.87
CA GLY A 95 -16.98 -11.80 -11.09
C GLY A 95 -16.89 -10.27 -10.97
N VAL A 96 -16.72 -9.75 -9.75
CA VAL A 96 -16.53 -8.31 -9.49
C VAL A 96 -15.05 -7.93 -9.54
N ARG A 97 -14.72 -6.87 -10.29
CA ARG A 97 -13.37 -6.32 -10.45
C ARG A 97 -13.15 -5.09 -9.59
N VAL A 98 -12.29 -5.22 -8.58
CA VAL A 98 -11.95 -4.15 -7.63
C VAL A 98 -10.48 -3.76 -7.77
N LEU A 99 -10.20 -2.47 -7.96
CA LEU A 99 -8.84 -1.93 -7.97
C LEU A 99 -8.55 -1.21 -6.65
N THR A 100 -7.49 -1.59 -5.95
CA THR A 100 -7.09 -0.96 -4.67
C THR A 100 -5.99 0.08 -4.89
N ASP A 101 -6.02 1.19 -4.13
CA ASP A 101 -4.97 2.21 -4.00
C ASP A 101 -4.13 2.44 -5.27
N PRO A 102 -4.74 2.89 -6.38
CA PRO A 102 -4.12 2.90 -7.70
C PRO A 102 -3.04 3.96 -7.84
N VAL A 103 -1.78 3.55 -7.97
CA VAL A 103 -0.63 4.46 -8.15
C VAL A 103 0.20 4.11 -9.38
N TRP A 104 0.01 4.90 -10.44
CA TRP A 104 0.78 4.80 -11.68
C TRP A 104 1.94 5.79 -11.75
N SER A 105 1.86 6.87 -10.98
CA SER A 105 2.87 7.93 -11.00
C SER A 105 4.29 7.43 -10.73
N ARG A 106 5.25 8.03 -11.45
CA ARG A 106 6.68 7.78 -11.24
C ARG A 106 7.15 8.17 -9.83
N ARG A 107 6.47 9.11 -9.19
CA ARG A 107 6.86 9.69 -7.90
C ARG A 107 5.64 9.91 -7.02
N VAL A 108 5.75 9.53 -5.76
CA VAL A 108 4.71 9.67 -4.74
C VAL A 108 5.06 10.84 -3.83
N SER A 109 4.77 12.06 -4.30
CA SER A 109 5.19 13.30 -3.64
C SER A 109 4.34 14.49 -4.09
N PRO A 110 4.20 15.55 -3.25
CA PRO A 110 3.65 16.83 -3.69
C PRO A 110 4.48 17.49 -4.79
N SER A 111 5.79 17.17 -4.86
CA SER A 111 6.71 17.72 -5.85
C SER A 111 6.95 16.72 -6.98
N ARG A 112 6.99 17.21 -8.23
CA ARG A 112 7.42 16.40 -9.38
C ARG A 112 8.92 16.12 -9.38
N LEU A 113 9.71 16.94 -8.70
CA LEU A 113 11.18 16.89 -8.69
C LEU A 113 11.73 16.11 -7.50
N PHE A 114 11.13 16.27 -6.32
CA PHE A 114 11.63 15.72 -5.05
C PHE A 114 10.68 14.71 -4.45
N GLY A 115 11.20 13.76 -3.67
CA GLY A 115 10.43 12.73 -2.97
C GLY A 115 10.53 11.33 -3.60
N PRO A 116 9.92 10.31 -2.99
CA PRO A 116 10.14 8.91 -3.34
C PRO A 116 9.76 8.60 -4.78
N LYS A 117 10.72 8.04 -5.51
CA LYS A 117 10.55 7.63 -6.91
C LYS A 117 10.39 6.13 -6.96
N ARG A 118 9.47 5.63 -7.77
CA ARG A 118 9.37 4.19 -8.01
C ARG A 118 10.64 3.67 -8.68
N PHE A 119 11.11 2.53 -8.23
CA PHE A 119 12.15 1.76 -8.94
C PHE A 119 11.53 0.69 -9.84
N GLN A 120 10.32 0.22 -9.50
CA GLN A 120 9.61 -0.78 -10.27
C GLN A 120 8.49 -0.15 -11.10
N PRO A 121 8.46 -0.29 -12.45
CA PRO A 121 7.37 0.17 -13.31
C PRO A 121 6.02 -0.56 -13.06
N VAL A 122 4.88 0.04 -13.42
CA VAL A 122 3.59 -0.69 -13.41
C VAL A 122 3.63 -1.59 -14.65
N PRO A 123 3.24 -2.87 -14.56
CA PRO A 123 3.28 -3.78 -15.70
C PRO A 123 2.36 -3.39 -16.87
N VAL A 124 1.34 -2.56 -16.62
CA VAL A 124 0.29 -2.22 -17.60
C VAL A 124 -0.21 -0.78 -17.39
N PRO A 125 -0.52 0.01 -18.44
CA PRO A 125 -1.12 1.33 -18.28
C PRO A 125 -2.61 1.26 -17.86
N ILE A 126 -3.13 2.32 -17.23
CA ILE A 126 -4.54 2.40 -16.80
C ILE A 126 -5.50 2.17 -17.97
N ALA A 127 -5.21 2.75 -19.14
CA ALA A 127 -6.02 2.58 -20.35
C ALA A 127 -6.18 1.12 -20.83
N GLN A 128 -5.37 0.18 -20.34
CA GLN A 128 -5.47 -1.25 -20.66
C GLN A 128 -6.02 -2.10 -19.50
N LEU A 129 -6.44 -1.47 -18.40
CA LEU A 129 -7.17 -2.17 -17.35
C LEU A 129 -8.49 -2.73 -17.92
N PRO A 130 -8.94 -3.90 -17.46
CA PRO A 130 -10.28 -4.36 -17.76
C PRO A 130 -11.33 -3.41 -17.17
N SER A 131 -12.59 -3.60 -17.57
CA SER A 131 -13.71 -2.92 -16.89
C SER A 131 -13.64 -3.17 -15.38
N LEU A 132 -13.76 -2.10 -14.61
CA LEU A 132 -13.72 -2.10 -13.15
C LEU A 132 -15.12 -1.86 -12.60
N ASP A 133 -15.48 -2.56 -11.54
CA ASP A 133 -16.73 -2.36 -10.82
C ASP A 133 -16.56 -1.43 -9.62
N ALA A 134 -15.35 -1.37 -9.06
CA ALA A 134 -15.02 -0.46 -7.96
C ALA A 134 -13.53 -0.08 -7.94
N VAL A 135 -13.26 1.14 -7.47
CA VAL A 135 -11.93 1.56 -7.02
C VAL A 135 -11.99 1.82 -5.52
N ILE A 136 -11.04 1.28 -4.76
CA ILE A 136 -10.92 1.49 -3.32
C ILE A 136 -9.72 2.37 -3.03
N ILE A 137 -9.92 3.37 -2.17
CA ILE A 137 -8.85 4.23 -1.63
C ILE A 137 -8.84 4.15 -0.11
N SER A 138 -7.76 3.60 0.44
CA SER A 138 -7.62 3.33 1.88
C SER A 138 -7.39 4.57 2.73
N HIS A 139 -6.59 5.52 2.23
CA HIS A 139 -6.27 6.77 2.91
C HIS A 139 -5.64 7.77 1.93
N ASP A 140 -5.30 8.97 2.40
CA ASP A 140 -4.92 10.09 1.54
C ASP A 140 -3.41 10.26 1.32
N HIS A 141 -2.54 9.33 1.71
CA HIS A 141 -1.10 9.46 1.44
C HIS A 141 -0.78 9.39 -0.06
N TYR A 142 0.38 9.94 -0.46
CA TYR A 142 0.74 10.09 -1.88
C TYR A 142 0.95 8.76 -2.60
N ASP A 143 1.33 7.71 -1.88
CA ASP A 143 1.56 6.35 -2.36
C ASP A 143 0.33 5.45 -2.32
N HIS A 144 -0.82 5.98 -1.89
CA HIS A 144 -2.11 5.29 -1.92
C HIS A 144 -3.20 6.07 -2.69
N LEU A 145 -3.08 7.40 -2.72
CA LEU A 145 -3.97 8.30 -3.44
C LEU A 145 -3.16 9.17 -4.41
N ASP A 146 -3.08 8.71 -5.65
CA ASP A 146 -2.31 9.34 -6.72
C ASP A 146 -3.19 10.14 -7.69
N ARG A 147 -3.04 11.47 -7.69
CA ARG A 147 -3.90 12.36 -8.50
C ARG A 147 -3.87 12.02 -10.00
N PRO A 148 -2.71 11.82 -10.66
CA PRO A 148 -2.67 11.38 -12.05
C PRO A 148 -3.45 10.10 -12.31
N SER A 149 -3.28 9.05 -11.48
CA SER A 149 -4.09 7.82 -11.60
C SER A 149 -5.59 8.11 -11.53
N ILE A 150 -6.03 8.86 -10.51
CA ILE A 150 -7.46 9.17 -10.32
C ILE A 150 -8.02 9.93 -11.54
N VAL A 151 -7.28 10.91 -12.06
CA VAL A 151 -7.71 11.70 -13.22
C VAL A 151 -7.86 10.83 -14.47
N GLU A 152 -7.01 9.81 -14.65
CA GLU A 152 -7.14 8.86 -15.75
C GLU A 152 -8.33 7.90 -15.53
N LEU A 153 -8.50 7.40 -14.31
CA LEU A 153 -9.60 6.49 -13.93
C LEU A 153 -10.99 7.12 -14.04
N ILE A 154 -11.13 8.46 -13.99
CA ILE A 154 -12.40 9.15 -14.25
C ILE A 154 -13.03 8.72 -15.58
N ARG A 155 -12.20 8.37 -16.58
CA ARG A 155 -12.62 7.94 -17.93
C ARG A 155 -13.17 6.52 -17.97
N HIS A 156 -12.91 5.72 -16.94
CA HIS A 156 -13.42 4.34 -16.84
C HIS A 156 -14.83 4.27 -16.22
N GLU A 157 -15.41 5.41 -15.84
CA GLU A 157 -16.76 5.53 -15.28
C GLU A 157 -17.05 4.67 -14.03
N VAL A 158 -15.99 4.24 -13.35
CA VAL A 158 -16.03 3.39 -12.16
C VAL A 158 -16.41 4.19 -10.89
N PRO A 159 -17.19 3.62 -9.96
CA PRO A 159 -17.41 4.20 -8.63
C PRO A 159 -16.18 4.05 -7.73
N PHE A 160 -15.99 5.02 -6.84
CA PHE A 160 -14.91 5.09 -5.86
C PHE A 160 -15.48 4.88 -4.45
N TYR A 161 -14.88 3.96 -3.71
CA TYR A 161 -15.15 3.69 -2.30
C TYR A 161 -13.93 4.09 -1.50
N THR A 162 -14.10 4.88 -0.45
CA THR A 162 -12.96 5.44 0.29
C THR A 162 -13.27 5.74 1.74
N SER A 163 -12.24 5.92 2.56
CA SER A 163 -12.38 6.40 3.93
C SER A 163 -12.97 7.81 4.00
N LEU A 164 -13.75 8.04 5.06
CA LEU A 164 -14.44 9.31 5.29
C LEU A 164 -13.51 10.53 5.21
N GLY A 165 -13.89 11.52 4.39
CA GLY A 165 -13.16 12.76 4.17
C GLY A 165 -12.22 12.73 2.96
N VAL A 166 -11.75 11.54 2.54
CA VAL A 166 -10.87 11.40 1.37
C VAL A 166 -11.58 11.79 0.08
N GLY A 167 -12.92 11.64 0.03
CA GLY A 167 -13.74 12.03 -1.11
C GLY A 167 -13.61 13.50 -1.50
N ALA A 168 -13.24 14.39 -0.56
CA ALA A 168 -12.96 15.79 -0.86
C ALA A 168 -11.77 15.99 -1.82
N HIS A 169 -10.79 15.07 -1.83
CA HIS A 169 -9.72 15.07 -2.81
C HIS A 169 -10.19 14.61 -4.18
N LEU A 170 -10.94 13.50 -4.22
CA LEU A 170 -11.49 12.92 -5.45
C LEU A 170 -12.39 13.91 -6.18
N GLU A 171 -13.32 14.52 -5.45
CA GLU A 171 -14.24 15.55 -5.95
C GLU A 171 -13.46 16.76 -6.49
N ALA A 172 -12.45 17.24 -5.75
CA ALA A 172 -11.59 18.34 -6.19
C ALA A 172 -10.75 18.02 -7.43
N TRP A 173 -10.60 16.74 -7.79
CA TRP A 173 -9.89 16.29 -8.99
C TRP A 173 -10.83 15.95 -10.15
N GLY A 174 -12.14 16.12 -9.95
CA GLY A 174 -13.15 15.99 -11.00
C GLY A 174 -13.90 14.67 -10.98
N VAL A 175 -13.77 13.84 -9.94
CA VAL A 175 -14.66 12.69 -9.77
C VAL A 175 -16.07 13.22 -9.41
N PRO A 176 -17.12 12.88 -10.17
CA PRO A 176 -18.50 13.26 -9.84
C PRO A 176 -18.90 12.76 -8.45
N PRO A 177 -19.51 13.61 -7.59
CA PRO A 177 -19.88 13.24 -6.22
C PRO A 177 -20.72 11.96 -6.11
N GLU A 178 -21.60 11.71 -7.07
CA GLU A 178 -22.45 10.51 -7.15
C GLU A 178 -21.67 9.20 -7.36
N ARG A 179 -20.42 9.29 -7.83
CA ARG A 179 -19.51 8.14 -7.95
C ARG A 179 -18.59 8.00 -6.73
N ILE A 180 -18.78 8.78 -5.67
CA ILE A 180 -17.94 8.73 -4.46
C ILE A 180 -18.77 8.24 -3.29
N THR A 181 -18.39 7.10 -2.74
CA THR A 181 -18.91 6.58 -1.48
C THR A 181 -17.82 6.65 -0.42
N GLU A 182 -18.00 7.54 0.54
CA GLU A 182 -17.15 7.66 1.71
C GLU A 182 -17.71 6.82 2.86
N LEU A 183 -16.87 6.05 3.53
CA LEU A 183 -17.23 5.15 4.64
C LEU A 183 -16.42 5.50 5.89
N ASP A 184 -17.09 5.64 7.02
CA ASP A 184 -16.47 5.55 8.35
C ASP A 184 -16.23 4.08 8.72
N TRP A 185 -15.45 3.83 9.76
CA TRP A 185 -15.23 2.48 10.25
C TRP A 185 -16.55 1.79 10.59
N TRP A 186 -16.67 0.55 10.11
CA TRP A 186 -17.82 -0.33 10.21
C TRP A 186 -19.03 0.03 9.34
N GLU A 187 -18.95 1.12 8.58
CA GLU A 187 -19.94 1.39 7.54
C GLU A 187 -19.67 0.51 6.32
N SER A 188 -20.75 0.17 5.63
CA SER A 188 -20.72 -0.67 4.45
C SER A 188 -21.53 -0.05 3.33
N ALA A 189 -21.18 -0.38 2.10
CA ALA A 189 -21.97 -0.09 0.92
C ALA A 189 -22.00 -1.30 0.01
N ASP A 190 -23.16 -1.54 -0.60
CA ASP A 190 -23.35 -2.58 -1.60
C ASP A 190 -23.07 -2.00 -3.00
N LEU A 191 -22.48 -2.81 -3.89
CA LEU A 191 -22.34 -2.42 -5.29
C LEU A 191 -23.72 -2.43 -5.97
N PRO A 192 -24.11 -1.37 -6.70
CA PRO A 192 -25.46 -1.27 -7.27
C PRO A 192 -25.88 -2.42 -8.19
N ASN A 193 -24.92 -3.07 -8.86
CA ASN A 193 -25.17 -4.05 -9.92
C ASN A 193 -24.59 -5.44 -9.62
N ALA A 194 -24.20 -5.72 -8.36
CA ALA A 194 -23.62 -7.00 -7.96
C ALA A 194 -24.00 -7.34 -6.51
N ASP A 195 -24.13 -8.63 -6.20
CA ASP A 195 -24.22 -9.10 -4.80
C ASP A 195 -22.83 -9.02 -4.15
N PHE A 196 -22.42 -7.79 -3.83
CA PHE A 196 -21.08 -7.49 -3.37
C PHE A 196 -21.09 -6.35 -2.38
N ARG A 197 -20.50 -6.58 -1.21
CA ARG A 197 -20.42 -5.61 -0.12
C ARG A 197 -18.99 -5.18 0.13
N ILE A 198 -18.82 -3.87 0.25
CA ILE A 198 -17.57 -3.23 0.67
C ILE A 198 -17.80 -2.64 2.06
N THR A 199 -16.99 -3.06 3.03
CA THR A 199 -17.05 -2.55 4.41
C THR A 199 -15.72 -1.92 4.78
N ALA A 200 -15.73 -0.66 5.20
CA ALA A 200 -14.56 -0.04 5.81
C ALA A 200 -14.38 -0.59 7.23
N ALA A 201 -13.18 -1.00 7.57
CA ALA A 201 -12.82 -1.57 8.86
C ALA A 201 -11.68 -0.76 9.50
N PRO A 202 -11.45 -0.90 10.82
CA PRO A 202 -10.38 -0.20 11.50
C PRO A 202 -8.99 -0.46 10.92
N SER A 203 -8.14 0.55 11.00
CA SER A 203 -6.70 0.47 10.74
C SER A 203 -5.98 1.37 11.76
N GLN A 204 -4.75 1.00 12.13
CA GLN A 204 -3.89 1.81 13.01
C GLN A 204 -2.87 2.59 12.18
N HIS A 205 -3.28 3.73 11.63
CA HIS A 205 -2.43 4.55 10.77
C HIS A 205 -2.69 6.05 11.01
N PHE A 206 -2.42 6.88 9.99
CA PHE A 206 -2.66 8.32 10.00
C PHE A 206 -2.97 8.82 8.58
N SER A 207 -3.27 10.11 8.44
CA SER A 207 -3.51 10.74 7.14
C SER A 207 -2.82 12.11 7.06
N GLY A 208 -2.71 12.64 5.84
CA GLY A 208 -2.25 13.99 5.57
C GLY A 208 -1.37 14.07 4.32
N ARG A 209 -1.51 15.17 3.58
CA ARG A 209 -0.77 15.47 2.35
C ARG A 209 0.09 16.72 2.46
N ALA A 210 -0.06 17.47 3.55
CA ALA A 210 0.70 18.64 3.92
C ALA A 210 0.76 18.79 5.45
N ALA A 211 1.67 19.61 5.96
CA ALA A 211 1.81 19.82 7.40
C ALA A 211 0.51 20.30 8.10
N ALA A 212 -0.38 20.97 7.36
CA ALA A 212 -1.60 21.59 7.89
C ALA A 212 -2.87 20.74 7.78
N ASP A 213 -2.81 19.57 7.13
CA ASP A 213 -3.98 18.68 6.91
C ASP A 213 -3.85 17.29 7.52
N ARG A 214 -2.81 17.08 8.35
CA ARG A 214 -2.63 15.84 9.11
C ARG A 214 -3.89 15.42 9.86
N ASN A 215 -4.26 14.15 9.75
CA ASN A 215 -5.38 13.50 10.41
C ASN A 215 -6.74 14.18 10.15
N ARG A 216 -6.92 14.84 8.99
CA ARG A 216 -8.20 15.47 8.63
C ARG A 216 -9.12 14.59 7.80
N THR A 217 -8.60 13.53 7.20
CA THR A 217 -9.37 12.43 6.63
C THR A 217 -9.19 11.18 7.49
N LEU A 218 -10.12 10.25 7.40
CA LEU A 218 -9.97 8.92 7.97
C LEU A 218 -9.01 8.06 7.11
N TRP A 219 -8.54 6.96 7.70
CA TRP A 219 -7.83 5.85 7.08
C TRP A 219 -8.55 4.55 7.43
N SER A 220 -8.63 3.58 6.53
CA SER A 220 -9.36 2.33 6.78
C SER A 220 -8.70 1.14 6.11
N SER A 221 -8.88 -0.04 6.71
CA SER A 221 -8.82 -1.30 5.99
C SER A 221 -10.19 -1.59 5.35
N PHE A 222 -10.26 -2.55 4.43
CA PHE A 222 -11.48 -2.89 3.71
C PHE A 222 -11.72 -4.39 3.69
N ALA A 223 -12.93 -4.80 4.09
CA ALA A 223 -13.44 -6.14 3.85
C ALA A 223 -14.31 -6.12 2.59
N LEU A 224 -14.04 -7.05 1.70
CA LEU A 224 -14.69 -7.23 0.41
C LEU A 224 -15.41 -8.57 0.42
N ARG A 225 -16.73 -8.57 0.22
CA ARG A 225 -17.54 -9.78 0.34
C ARG A 225 -18.42 -9.97 -0.88
N GLY A 226 -18.11 -11.00 -1.66
CA GLY A 226 -19.01 -11.56 -2.67
C GLY A 226 -19.87 -12.70 -2.09
N PRO A 227 -20.70 -13.34 -2.94
CA PRO A 227 -21.59 -14.43 -2.51
C PRO A 227 -20.85 -15.70 -2.08
N ARG A 228 -19.60 -15.92 -2.53
CA ARG A 228 -18.82 -17.13 -2.20
C ARG A 228 -17.48 -16.81 -1.56
N HIS A 229 -16.83 -15.73 -1.99
CA HIS A 229 -15.48 -15.38 -1.56
C HIS A 229 -15.45 -14.06 -0.76
N GLY A 230 -14.52 -13.98 0.19
CA GLY A 230 -14.19 -12.77 0.91
C GLY A 230 -12.70 -12.43 0.84
N ALA A 231 -12.39 -11.15 0.75
CA ALA A 231 -11.02 -10.66 0.81
C ALA A 231 -10.87 -9.51 1.83
N PHE A 232 -9.71 -9.40 2.45
CA PHE A 232 -9.35 -8.32 3.35
C PHE A 232 -8.14 -7.54 2.83
N PHE A 233 -8.29 -6.24 2.65
CA PHE A 233 -7.22 -5.32 2.24
C PHE A 233 -6.88 -4.36 3.38
N SER A 234 -5.64 -4.38 3.86
CA SER A 234 -5.26 -3.59 5.04
C SER A 234 -5.17 -2.08 4.82
N GLY A 235 -4.88 -1.64 3.59
CA GLY A 235 -4.22 -0.35 3.40
C GLY A 235 -2.89 -0.33 4.16
N ASP A 236 -2.52 0.83 4.70
CA ASP A 236 -1.44 0.93 5.69
C ASP A 236 -2.01 0.92 7.10
N THR A 237 -1.31 0.25 8.01
CA THR A 237 -1.75 -0.03 9.37
C THR A 237 -0.61 -0.60 10.22
N GLY A 238 -0.66 -0.39 11.52
CA GLY A 238 0.12 -1.13 12.51
C GLY A 238 -0.59 -2.39 13.03
N LEU A 239 0.07 -3.07 13.96
CA LEU A 239 -0.56 -4.16 14.71
C LEU A 239 -1.57 -3.60 15.72
N THR A 240 -2.79 -4.12 15.69
CA THR A 240 -3.92 -3.71 16.54
C THR A 240 -4.75 -4.91 17.00
N PRO A 241 -5.33 -4.88 18.21
CA PRO A 241 -6.32 -5.87 18.62
C PRO A 241 -7.62 -5.81 17.78
N GLU A 242 -7.86 -4.73 17.04
CA GLU A 242 -9.09 -4.58 16.24
C GLU A 242 -9.24 -5.70 15.19
N TYR A 243 -8.14 -6.36 14.77
CA TYR A 243 -8.17 -7.49 13.84
C TYR A 243 -9.05 -8.64 14.31
N GLU A 244 -9.10 -8.93 15.62
CA GLU A 244 -9.99 -9.97 16.16
C GLU A 244 -11.46 -9.60 15.96
N GLN A 245 -11.79 -8.31 16.14
CA GLN A 245 -13.14 -7.81 15.91
C GLN A 245 -13.50 -7.82 14.42
N ILE A 246 -12.52 -7.53 13.54
CA ILE A 246 -12.69 -7.62 12.09
C ILE A 246 -12.97 -9.08 11.70
N ALA A 247 -12.17 -10.04 12.18
CA ALA A 247 -12.36 -11.46 11.93
C ALA A 247 -13.77 -11.91 12.34
N HIS A 248 -14.18 -11.57 13.56
CA HIS A 248 -15.47 -11.96 14.11
C HIS A 248 -16.66 -11.38 13.34
N ARG A 249 -16.56 -10.13 12.87
CA ARG A 249 -17.68 -9.43 12.22
C ARG A 249 -17.75 -9.63 10.71
N LEU A 250 -16.59 -9.73 10.07
CA LEU A 250 -16.45 -9.60 8.62
C LEU A 250 -15.76 -10.79 7.97
N GLY A 251 -15.12 -11.68 8.75
CA GLY A 251 -14.52 -12.92 8.26
C GLY A 251 -15.53 -14.07 8.07
N PRO A 252 -15.07 -15.26 7.64
CA PRO A 252 -13.69 -15.60 7.29
C PRO A 252 -13.27 -15.02 5.94
N PHE A 253 -11.96 -14.84 5.71
CA PHE A 253 -11.42 -14.33 4.45
C PHE A 253 -10.65 -15.42 3.70
N ASP A 254 -10.88 -15.53 2.40
CA ASP A 254 -10.15 -16.43 1.51
C ASP A 254 -8.80 -15.84 1.10
N LEU A 255 -8.74 -14.51 0.98
CA LEU A 255 -7.53 -13.75 0.64
C LEU A 255 -7.33 -12.58 1.62
N VAL A 256 -6.14 -12.50 2.21
CA VAL A 256 -5.74 -11.42 3.11
C VAL A 256 -4.52 -10.71 2.52
N MET A 257 -4.63 -9.40 2.33
CA MET A 257 -3.58 -8.53 1.80
C MET A 257 -3.12 -7.57 2.88
N LEU A 258 -1.89 -7.77 3.38
CA LEU A 258 -1.30 -6.98 4.46
C LEU A 258 -0.02 -6.30 3.98
N GLU A 259 0.17 -5.04 4.39
CA GLU A 259 1.42 -4.34 4.15
C GLU A 259 2.59 -4.98 4.93
N VAL A 260 3.76 -5.06 4.28
CA VAL A 260 4.96 -5.63 4.89
C VAL A 260 6.21 -4.77 4.71
N GLY A 261 6.12 -3.72 3.87
CA GLY A 261 7.21 -2.77 3.64
C GLY A 261 7.17 -1.59 4.60
N ALA A 262 7.99 -0.57 4.31
CA ALA A 262 8.06 0.69 5.05
C ALA A 262 8.21 0.58 6.58
N PHE A 263 8.62 -0.58 7.11
CA PHE A 263 8.61 -0.84 8.54
C PHE A 263 9.95 -0.48 9.18
N HIS A 264 9.89 -0.09 10.45
CA HIS A 264 11.07 0.12 11.29
C HIS A 264 10.65 0.15 12.77
N PRO A 265 11.46 -0.36 13.72
CA PRO A 265 11.11 -0.32 15.14
C PRO A 265 10.73 1.06 15.70
N ALA A 266 11.19 2.16 15.10
CA ALA A 266 10.87 3.51 15.54
C ALA A 266 9.44 3.98 15.18
N TRP A 267 8.78 3.35 14.20
CA TRP A 267 7.41 3.65 13.79
C TRP A 267 6.55 2.40 13.51
N GLY A 268 6.99 1.22 13.96
CA GLY A 268 6.29 -0.06 13.79
C GLY A 268 4.90 -0.14 14.44
N HIS A 269 4.44 0.94 15.07
CA HIS A 269 3.06 1.08 15.52
C HIS A 269 2.10 1.51 14.40
N ILE A 270 2.60 1.95 13.24
CA ILE A 270 1.75 2.39 12.11
C ILE A 270 2.01 1.66 10.79
N HIS A 271 3.07 0.85 10.74
CA HIS A 271 3.41 -0.06 9.64
C HIS A 271 3.68 -1.44 10.24
N LEU A 272 3.03 -2.48 9.72
CA LEU A 272 3.14 -3.84 10.24
C LEU A 272 4.58 -4.36 10.14
N GLY A 273 5.13 -4.39 8.92
CA GLY A 273 6.28 -5.22 8.62
C GLY A 273 5.93 -6.72 8.58
N PRO A 274 6.87 -7.57 8.15
CA PRO A 274 6.59 -8.99 7.88
C PRO A 274 6.15 -9.77 9.13
N ASP A 275 6.84 -9.61 10.26
CA ASP A 275 6.54 -10.34 11.50
C ASP A 275 5.15 -9.97 12.06
N ASN A 276 4.81 -8.68 12.13
CA ASN A 276 3.48 -8.29 12.61
C ASN A 276 2.38 -8.58 11.61
N ALA A 277 2.67 -8.63 10.31
CA ALA A 277 1.69 -9.04 9.30
C ALA A 277 1.26 -10.49 9.50
N LEU A 278 2.19 -11.40 9.86
CA LEU A 278 1.86 -12.78 10.21
C LEU A 278 1.01 -12.87 11.50
N GLU A 279 1.29 -12.04 12.50
CA GLU A 279 0.44 -11.96 13.70
C GLU A 279 -0.95 -11.37 13.38
N ALA A 280 -1.02 -10.33 12.55
CA ALA A 280 -2.29 -9.76 12.10
C ALA A 280 -3.12 -10.77 11.30
N LEU A 281 -2.50 -11.55 10.42
CA LEU A 281 -3.14 -12.64 9.69
C LEU A 281 -3.78 -13.66 10.65
N LYS A 282 -3.05 -14.04 11.70
CA LYS A 282 -3.57 -14.94 12.74
C LYS A 282 -4.77 -14.34 13.47
N LEU A 283 -4.70 -13.06 13.87
CA LEU A 283 -5.82 -12.36 14.52
C LEU A 283 -7.03 -12.20 13.59
N LEU A 284 -6.80 -12.11 12.27
CA LEU A 284 -7.83 -12.10 11.23
C LEU A 284 -8.48 -13.48 10.99
N GLY A 285 -7.96 -14.54 11.61
CA GLY A 285 -8.46 -15.91 11.48
C GLY A 285 -7.82 -16.73 10.35
N GLY A 286 -6.71 -16.26 9.76
CA GLY A 286 -6.00 -16.95 8.68
C GLY A 286 -6.45 -16.53 7.27
N GLY A 287 -6.37 -17.46 6.32
CA GLY A 287 -6.60 -17.23 4.89
C GLY A 287 -5.30 -17.21 4.09
N SER A 288 -5.40 -17.20 2.75
CA SER A 288 -4.21 -17.08 1.90
C SER A 288 -3.65 -15.66 2.02
N PHE A 289 -2.35 -15.53 2.28
CA PHE A 289 -1.71 -14.26 2.58
C PHE A 289 -0.91 -13.74 1.39
N LEU A 290 -1.29 -12.57 0.86
CA LEU A 290 -0.56 -11.84 -0.18
C LEU A 290 0.06 -10.56 0.40
N PRO A 291 1.38 -10.47 0.56
CA PRO A 291 2.04 -9.28 1.10
C PRO A 291 2.11 -8.14 0.09
N VAL A 292 1.80 -6.93 0.54
CA VAL A 292 1.78 -5.70 -0.26
C VAL A 292 2.74 -4.64 0.30
N HIS A 293 2.80 -3.46 -0.32
CA HIS A 293 3.63 -2.32 0.13
C HIS A 293 5.15 -2.52 0.05
N TRP A 294 5.62 -3.51 -0.72
CA TRP A 294 7.06 -3.75 -0.92
C TRP A 294 7.43 -3.75 -2.41
N GLY A 295 8.73 -3.82 -2.72
CA GLY A 295 9.20 -4.06 -4.09
C GLY A 295 8.86 -2.98 -5.12
N THR A 296 8.48 -1.76 -4.72
CA THR A 296 8.03 -0.71 -5.66
C THR A 296 8.64 0.67 -5.46
N PHE A 297 8.62 1.20 -4.23
CA PHE A 297 9.14 2.52 -3.88
C PHE A 297 10.22 2.41 -2.79
N ASP A 298 11.17 3.35 -2.81
CA ASP A 298 12.12 3.57 -1.71
C ASP A 298 11.45 4.44 -0.62
N LEU A 299 10.75 3.78 0.30
CA LEU A 299 10.00 4.41 1.40
C LEU A 299 10.56 4.04 2.79
N ALA A 300 11.59 3.21 2.85
CA ALA A 300 12.07 2.59 4.09
C ALA A 300 13.58 2.69 4.23
N ILE A 301 14.08 2.35 5.42
CA ILE A 301 15.52 2.24 5.67
C ILE A 301 16.06 0.83 5.55
N HIS A 302 15.19 -0.17 5.35
CA HIS A 302 15.57 -1.55 5.11
C HIS A 302 15.93 -1.83 3.64
N ASP A 303 16.59 -2.96 3.39
CA ASP A 303 16.80 -3.46 2.03
C ASP A 303 15.46 -3.70 1.32
N TRP A 304 15.41 -3.46 0.01
CA TRP A 304 14.19 -3.55 -0.80
C TRP A 304 13.53 -4.94 -0.77
N ASP A 305 14.33 -6.00 -0.60
CA ASP A 305 13.92 -7.41 -0.53
C ASP A 305 13.74 -7.93 0.89
N GLN A 306 14.12 -7.17 1.93
CA GLN A 306 14.07 -7.65 3.32
C GLN A 306 12.67 -8.14 3.74
N PRO A 307 11.55 -7.44 3.45
CA PRO A 307 10.23 -7.94 3.81
C PRO A 307 9.93 -9.33 3.24
N ALA A 308 10.23 -9.51 1.95
CA ALA A 308 9.95 -10.77 1.24
C ALA A 308 10.83 -11.92 1.76
N GLU A 309 12.12 -11.67 1.98
CA GLU A 309 13.02 -12.67 2.56
C GLU A 309 12.57 -13.10 3.95
N ARG A 310 12.15 -12.15 4.79
CA ARG A 310 11.68 -12.44 6.14
C ARG A 310 10.39 -13.26 6.16
N LEU A 311 9.46 -13.01 5.24
CA LEU A 311 8.25 -13.82 5.11
C LEU A 311 8.56 -15.26 4.67
N VAL A 312 9.41 -15.44 3.66
CA VAL A 312 9.78 -16.78 3.17
C VAL A 312 10.51 -17.58 4.26
N GLU A 313 11.27 -16.91 5.12
CA GLU A 313 11.93 -17.54 6.26
C GLU A 313 10.91 -18.05 7.30
N ILE A 314 9.94 -17.21 7.70
CA ILE A 314 9.06 -17.53 8.84
C ILE A 314 7.82 -18.33 8.44
N ALA A 315 7.19 -18.01 7.31
CA ALA A 315 5.87 -18.53 6.94
C ALA A 315 5.72 -20.07 7.01
N PRO A 316 6.74 -20.89 6.60
CA PRO A 316 6.66 -22.34 6.73
C PRO A 316 6.53 -22.82 8.18
N SER A 317 7.19 -22.14 9.14
CA SER A 317 7.12 -22.51 10.56
C SER A 317 5.77 -22.22 11.21
N LEU A 318 4.96 -21.37 10.57
CA LEU A 318 3.62 -20.98 11.01
C LEU A 318 2.51 -21.63 10.17
N ASP A 319 2.84 -22.57 9.27
CA ASP A 319 1.90 -23.20 8.33
C ASP A 319 1.07 -22.16 7.54
N THR A 320 1.70 -21.04 7.20
CA THR A 320 1.02 -19.93 6.52
C THR A 320 0.99 -20.19 5.02
N HIS A 321 -0.20 -20.14 4.42
CA HIS A 321 -0.38 -20.18 2.98
C HIS A 321 0.01 -18.84 2.35
N LEU A 322 1.31 -18.66 2.11
CA LEU A 322 1.91 -17.43 1.59
C LEU A 322 1.85 -17.39 0.05
N LEU A 323 1.39 -16.28 -0.49
CA LEU A 323 1.29 -15.99 -1.92
C LEU A 323 2.34 -14.95 -2.31
N MET A 324 3.33 -15.32 -3.12
CA MET A 324 4.38 -14.40 -3.59
C MET A 324 4.41 -14.29 -5.12
N PRO A 325 3.34 -13.82 -5.78
CA PRO A 325 3.32 -13.69 -7.23
C PRO A 325 4.37 -12.68 -7.73
N MET A 326 4.89 -12.88 -8.94
CA MET A 326 5.59 -11.82 -9.66
C MET A 326 4.65 -10.64 -9.88
N ILE A 327 5.21 -9.43 -9.97
CA ILE A 327 4.42 -8.23 -10.27
C ILE A 327 3.75 -8.41 -11.63
N GLY A 328 2.45 -8.19 -11.69
CA GLY A 328 1.61 -8.38 -12.87
C GLY A 328 1.27 -9.84 -13.19
N ALA A 329 1.72 -10.82 -12.39
CA ALA A 329 1.27 -12.20 -12.51
C ALA A 329 -0.09 -12.38 -11.80
N PRO A 330 -1.16 -12.77 -12.52
CA PRO A 330 -2.43 -13.07 -11.89
C PRO A 330 -2.35 -14.43 -11.21
N ILE A 331 -2.85 -14.53 -9.98
CA ILE A 331 -2.91 -15.78 -9.23
C ILE A 331 -4.31 -16.02 -8.69
N GLU A 332 -4.71 -17.28 -8.68
CA GLU A 332 -5.91 -17.75 -7.98
C GLU A 332 -5.44 -18.43 -6.69
N PRO A 333 -5.72 -17.85 -5.49
CA PRO A 333 -5.12 -18.29 -4.23
C PRO A 333 -5.16 -19.80 -4.00
N SER A 334 -6.30 -20.44 -4.25
CA SER A 334 -6.50 -21.88 -4.05
C SER A 334 -5.69 -22.79 -5.00
N ARG A 335 -5.04 -22.23 -6.02
CA ARG A 335 -4.18 -22.96 -6.98
C ARG A 335 -2.69 -22.80 -6.69
N VAL A 336 -2.32 -21.98 -5.71
CA VAL A 336 -0.91 -21.73 -5.38
C VAL A 336 -0.45 -22.77 -4.37
N GLU A 337 0.42 -23.67 -4.78
CA GLU A 337 0.93 -24.75 -3.93
C GLU A 337 2.21 -24.39 -3.17
N GLY A 338 2.90 -23.31 -3.57
CA GLY A 338 4.18 -22.93 -3.00
C GLY A 338 4.62 -21.52 -3.37
N VAL A 339 5.80 -21.15 -2.86
CA VAL A 339 6.36 -19.81 -2.99
C VAL A 339 7.58 -19.84 -3.92
N ASP A 340 7.48 -19.09 -5.01
CA ASP A 340 8.61 -18.78 -5.88
C ASP A 340 9.33 -17.52 -5.39
N THR A 341 10.66 -17.59 -5.33
CA THR A 341 11.51 -16.47 -4.87
C THR A 341 12.13 -15.70 -6.03
N TRP A 342 11.31 -15.36 -7.02
CA TRP A 342 11.69 -14.74 -8.30
C TRP A 342 12.53 -13.46 -8.14
N TRP A 343 12.33 -12.68 -7.07
CA TRP A 343 13.10 -11.45 -6.82
C TRP A 343 14.58 -11.73 -6.52
N ARG A 344 14.92 -12.94 -6.03
CA ARG A 344 16.30 -13.34 -5.76
C ARG A 344 17.17 -13.39 -7.01
N ALA A 345 16.57 -13.47 -8.20
CA ALA A 345 17.28 -13.30 -9.46
C ALA A 345 18.01 -11.94 -9.51
N ILE A 346 17.40 -10.87 -8.99
CA ILE A 346 18.01 -9.55 -8.94
C ILE A 346 18.97 -9.42 -7.75
N SER A 347 18.56 -9.82 -6.54
CA SER A 347 19.43 -9.69 -5.36
C SER A 347 20.70 -10.54 -5.42
N SER A 348 20.67 -11.67 -6.14
CA SER A 348 21.87 -12.49 -6.39
C SER A 348 22.86 -11.84 -7.36
N LEU A 349 22.39 -11.09 -8.36
CA LEU A 349 23.24 -10.29 -9.24
C LEU A 349 23.96 -9.19 -8.45
N GLU A 350 23.25 -8.54 -7.53
CA GLU A 350 23.84 -7.52 -6.63
C GLU A 350 24.96 -8.07 -5.76
N ARG A 351 24.79 -9.27 -5.19
CA ARG A 351 25.82 -9.93 -4.38
C ARG A 351 27.07 -10.33 -5.17
N ARG A 352 26.96 -10.46 -6.50
CA ARG A 352 28.08 -10.81 -7.40
C ARG A 352 28.78 -9.59 -7.99
N ALA A 353 28.14 -8.42 -7.99
CA ALA A 353 28.76 -7.18 -8.44
C ALA A 353 29.88 -6.76 -7.48
N PRO A 354 31.07 -6.33 -7.97
CA PRO A 354 32.08 -5.74 -7.10
C PRO A 354 31.49 -4.54 -6.38
N ARG A 355 31.59 -4.50 -5.05
CA ARG A 355 31.34 -3.27 -4.29
C ARG A 355 32.45 -2.30 -4.67
N GLU A 356 32.19 -1.34 -5.55
CA GLU A 356 33.05 -0.17 -5.64
C GLU A 356 33.08 0.49 -4.26
N ARG A 357 34.25 0.45 -3.62
CA ARG A 357 34.46 1.20 -2.39
C ARG A 357 34.51 2.67 -2.76
N PRO A 358 33.93 3.57 -1.95
CA PRO A 358 34.03 5.02 -2.20
C PRO A 358 35.46 5.60 -2.21
N ASP A 359 36.47 4.80 -1.86
CA ASP A 359 37.85 5.27 -1.65
C ASP A 359 38.81 5.06 -2.83
N ASP A 360 38.39 4.42 -3.93
CA ASP A 360 39.25 4.27 -5.11
C ASP A 360 39.02 5.41 -6.13
N ALA A 361 39.10 6.66 -5.66
CA ALA A 361 39.42 7.76 -6.56
C ALA A 361 40.94 7.74 -6.79
N PRO A 362 41.43 7.72 -8.05
CA PRO A 362 42.87 7.75 -8.30
C PRO A 362 43.43 9.05 -7.73
N GLU A 363 44.42 8.95 -6.83
CA GLU A 363 45.22 10.08 -6.38
C GLU A 363 45.75 10.81 -7.62
N GLN A 364 45.17 11.96 -7.91
CA GLN A 364 45.74 12.90 -8.84
C GLN A 364 47.00 13.46 -8.18
N LEU A 365 48.14 12.88 -8.54
CA LEU A 365 49.46 13.45 -8.27
C LEU A 365 49.50 14.86 -8.89
N ILE A 366 49.38 15.87 -8.04
CA ILE A 366 49.65 17.26 -8.39
C ILE A 366 51.16 17.38 -8.59
N PRO A 367 51.66 17.78 -9.77
CA PRO A 367 53.07 18.04 -9.95
C PRO A 367 53.43 19.32 -9.20
N ILE A 368 54.35 19.19 -8.24
CA ILE A 368 54.99 20.33 -7.57
C ILE A 368 55.86 21.00 -8.64
N GLY A 369 55.46 22.18 -9.09
CA GLY A 369 56.27 23.03 -9.97
C GLY A 369 57.43 23.66 -9.19
N ASP A 370 58.60 23.68 -9.84
CA ASP A 370 59.81 24.33 -9.33
C ASP A 370 59.61 25.84 -9.10
N PRO A 371 60.28 26.42 -8.09
CA PRO A 371 60.23 27.86 -7.86
C PRO A 371 61.04 28.60 -8.92
N ILE A 372 60.44 29.64 -9.46
CA ILE A 372 61.07 30.62 -10.35
C ILE A 372 62.11 31.42 -9.54
N ASP A 373 63.37 31.39 -9.99
CA ASP A 373 64.22 32.56 -10.18
C ASP A 373 64.95 32.43 -11.53
#